data_AF-A0A944MXM6-F1
#
_entry.id   AF-A0A944MXM6-F1
#
_cell.length_a   1.000
_cell.length_b   1.000
_cell.length_c   1.000
_cell.angle_alpha   90.00
_cell.angle_beta   90.00
_cell.angle_gamma   90.00
#
_symmetry.space_group_name_H-M   'P 1'
#
loop_
_entity.id
_entity.type
_entity.pdbx_description
1 polymer ?
#
loop_
_entity_poly.entity_id
_entity_poly.type
_entity_poly.pdbx_seq_one_letter_code
_entity_poly.pdbx_strand_id
1 'polypeptide(L)'
;MHQLALEAMGITAQLVATTLGLPLCEAHSDDSPAVLDISKHWAREAISTLPHSWETTSDSIAATVATTKNSSLLLLKSSPPKNDNIEWLASHGWVDQHFPRACVGLKSIRWTSQQQPTKQNR
;
A
#
# COMPACT_ATOMS: atom_id res chain seq x y z
N MET A 1 -5.82 -10.95 -14.39
CA MET A 1 -6.37 -10.27 -13.20
C MET A 1 -5.33 -9.34 -12.58
N HIS A 2 -4.24 -9.84 -11.99
CA HIS A 2 -3.21 -8.99 -11.36
C HIS A 2 -2.64 -7.88 -12.24
N GLN A 3 -2.48 -8.11 -13.56
CA GLN A 3 -1.98 -7.07 -14.46
C GLN A 3 -2.86 -5.80 -14.49
N LEU A 4 -4.18 -5.94 -14.66
CA LEU A 4 -5.09 -4.79 -14.63
C LEU A 4 -5.12 -4.12 -13.25
N ALA A 5 -4.99 -4.90 -12.17
CA ALA A 5 -4.88 -4.36 -10.82
C ALA A 5 -3.60 -3.53 -10.64
N LEU A 6 -2.45 -4.01 -11.13
CA LEU A 6 -1.18 -3.28 -11.11
C LEU A 6 -1.24 -2.01 -11.98
N GLU A 7 -1.83 -2.07 -13.16
CA GLU A 7 -2.04 -0.91 -14.03
C GLU A 7 -2.94 0.15 -13.36
N ALA A 8 -4.06 -0.26 -12.75
CA ALA A 8 -4.94 0.63 -12.00
C ALA A 8 -4.25 1.23 -10.76
N MET A 9 -3.43 0.44 -10.06
CA MET A 9 -2.61 0.91 -8.95
C MET A 9 -1.52 1.88 -9.41
N GLY A 10 -1.00 1.76 -10.63
CA GLY A 10 -0.11 2.76 -11.24
C GLY A 10 -0.78 4.12 -11.43
N ILE A 11 -2.03 4.14 -11.89
CA ILE A 11 -2.83 5.38 -11.97
C ILE A 11 -3.02 5.98 -10.58
N THR A 12 -3.34 5.15 -9.59
CA THR A 12 -3.51 5.57 -8.19
C THR A 12 -2.20 6.12 -7.63
N ALA A 13 -1.06 5.48 -7.91
CA ALA A 13 0.26 5.93 -7.50
C ALA A 13 0.59 7.31 -8.07
N GLN A 14 0.33 7.53 -9.36
CA GLN A 14 0.53 8.85 -9.98
C GLN A 14 -0.33 9.93 -9.33
N LEU A 15 -1.61 9.66 -9.05
CA LEU A 15 -2.51 10.59 -8.38
C LEU A 15 -2.02 10.93 -6.97
N VAL A 16 -1.61 9.91 -6.19
CA VAL A 16 -1.10 10.10 -4.83
C VAL A 16 0.20 10.91 -4.84
N ALA A 17 1.15 10.56 -5.73
CA ALA A 17 2.43 11.26 -5.87
C ALA A 17 2.23 12.73 -6.19
N THR A 18 1.40 13.04 -7.21
CA THR A 18 1.08 14.42 -7.60
C THR A 18 0.36 15.18 -6.49
N THR A 19 -0.62 14.56 -5.82
CA THR A 19 -1.42 15.21 -4.77
C THR A 19 -0.58 15.53 -3.53
N LEU A 20 0.37 14.67 -3.18
CA LEU A 20 1.21 14.82 -1.99
C LEU A 20 2.55 15.51 -2.29
N GLY A 21 2.86 15.83 -3.54
CA GLY A 21 4.16 16.38 -3.95
C GLY A 21 5.33 15.42 -3.68
N LEU A 22 5.07 14.10 -3.72
CA LEU A 22 6.08 13.07 -3.49
C LEU A 22 6.62 12.54 -4.82
N PRO A 23 7.89 12.08 -4.86
CA PRO A 23 8.44 11.45 -6.04
C PRO A 23 7.75 10.11 -6.31
N LEU A 24 7.50 9.81 -7.60
CA LEU A 24 7.03 8.52 -8.09
C LEU A 24 8.24 7.73 -8.62
N CYS A 25 8.55 6.58 -8.02
CA CYS A 25 9.78 5.84 -8.29
C CYS A 25 9.53 4.34 -8.47
N GLU A 26 10.38 3.66 -9.25
CA GLU A 26 10.34 2.18 -9.37
C GLU A 26 11.14 1.48 -8.25
N ALA A 27 12.11 2.19 -7.70
CA ALA A 27 12.92 1.77 -6.57
C ALA A 27 13.09 2.94 -5.62
N HIS A 28 13.13 2.61 -4.33
CA HIS A 28 13.32 3.58 -3.27
C HIS A 28 14.57 3.21 -2.49
N SER A 29 15.55 4.10 -2.47
CA SER A 29 16.90 3.87 -1.93
C SER A 29 17.33 4.94 -0.93
N ASP A 30 16.44 5.86 -0.61
CA ASP A 30 16.70 7.04 0.21
C ASP A 30 15.77 7.02 1.44
N ASP A 31 16.04 7.81 2.48
CA ASP A 31 15.17 7.85 3.67
C ASP A 31 13.94 8.77 3.51
N SER A 32 13.79 9.42 2.35
CA SER A 32 12.72 10.37 2.06
C SER A 32 11.43 9.66 1.60
N PRO A 33 10.21 10.10 1.98
CA PRO A 33 9.00 9.43 1.53
C PRO A 33 8.84 9.47 0.00
N ALA A 34 8.54 8.32 -0.62
CA ALA A 34 8.28 8.18 -2.04
C ALA A 34 7.05 7.29 -2.30
N VAL A 35 6.41 7.47 -3.46
CA VAL A 35 5.36 6.58 -3.94
C VAL A 35 5.99 5.58 -4.91
N LEU A 36 5.78 4.29 -4.68
CA LEU A 36 6.27 3.25 -5.57
C LEU A 36 5.31 3.05 -6.75
N ASP A 37 5.83 3.13 -7.97
CA ASP A 37 5.08 2.75 -9.17
C ASP A 37 5.17 1.24 -9.38
N ILE A 38 4.10 0.56 -8.98
CA ILE A 38 4.00 -0.90 -9.07
C ILE A 38 3.36 -1.37 -10.38
N SER A 39 3.04 -0.49 -11.32
CA SER A 39 2.57 -0.90 -12.66
C SER A 39 3.68 -1.56 -13.50
N LYS A 40 4.92 -1.44 -13.04
CA LYS A 40 6.12 -1.94 -13.71
C LYS A 40 6.28 -3.44 -13.57
N HIS A 41 7.00 -4.03 -14.53
CA HIS A 41 7.18 -5.48 -14.65
C HIS A 41 7.70 -6.15 -13.36
N TRP A 42 8.60 -5.50 -12.62
CA TRP A 42 9.19 -6.04 -11.39
C TRP A 42 8.16 -6.35 -10.30
N ALA A 43 7.05 -5.59 -10.24
CA ALA A 43 6.04 -5.78 -9.22
C ALA A 43 5.30 -7.11 -9.39
N ARG A 44 5.17 -7.58 -10.64
CA ARG A 44 4.54 -8.87 -10.96
C ARG A 44 5.31 -10.05 -10.35
N GLU A 45 6.63 -9.96 -10.34
CA GLU A 45 7.48 -10.98 -9.70
C GLU A 45 7.32 -10.93 -8.18
N ALA A 46 7.29 -9.73 -7.59
CA ALA A 46 7.10 -9.55 -6.15
C ALA A 46 5.78 -10.18 -5.66
N ILE A 47 4.68 -9.99 -6.39
CA ILE A 47 3.36 -10.52 -6.01
C ILE A 47 3.06 -11.93 -6.49
N SER A 48 4.03 -12.64 -7.08
CA SER A 48 3.83 -14.00 -7.59
C SER A 48 3.39 -15.02 -6.53
N THR A 49 3.63 -14.72 -5.25
CA THR A 49 3.23 -15.55 -4.10
C THR A 49 1.82 -15.27 -3.58
N LEU A 50 1.19 -14.18 -4.05
CA LEU A 50 -0.19 -13.85 -3.67
C LEU A 50 -1.19 -14.70 -4.47
N PRO A 51 -2.28 -15.16 -3.84
CA PRO A 51 -3.33 -15.88 -4.54
C PRO A 51 -3.90 -15.04 -5.68
N HIS A 52 -4.07 -15.68 -6.85
CA HIS A 52 -4.73 -15.09 -8.01
C HIS A 52 -6.24 -15.20 -7.86
N SER A 53 -6.81 -14.43 -6.94
CA SER A 53 -8.23 -14.47 -6.63
C SER A 53 -8.79 -13.07 -6.32
N TRP A 54 -10.11 -12.94 -6.31
CA TRP A 54 -10.79 -11.65 -6.05
C TRP A 54 -10.66 -11.20 -4.59
N GLU A 55 -10.32 -12.12 -3.70
CA GLU A 55 -10.09 -11.88 -2.29
C GLU A 55 -8.73 -11.19 -2.02
N THR A 56 -7.81 -11.15 -3.00
CA THR A 56 -6.56 -10.38 -2.91
C THR A 56 -6.81 -8.94 -3.37
N THR A 57 -6.64 -7.97 -2.47
CA THR A 57 -6.86 -6.56 -2.80
C THR A 57 -5.54 -5.77 -2.91
N SER A 58 -5.65 -4.48 -3.24
CA SER A 58 -4.52 -3.56 -3.29
C SER A 58 -3.71 -3.51 -2.00
N ASP A 59 -4.34 -3.79 -0.84
CA ASP A 59 -3.66 -3.80 0.46
C ASP A 59 -2.61 -4.91 0.52
N SER A 60 -3.00 -6.15 0.21
CA SER A 60 -2.07 -7.28 0.15
C SER A 60 -0.98 -7.10 -0.90
N ILE A 61 -1.33 -6.56 -2.07
CA ILE A 61 -0.36 -6.26 -3.13
C ILE A 61 0.70 -5.26 -2.63
N ALA A 62 0.25 -4.16 -2.00
CA ALA A 62 1.16 -3.15 -1.46
C ALA A 62 2.05 -3.71 -0.33
N ALA A 63 1.50 -4.53 0.56
CA ALA A 63 2.25 -5.19 1.63
C ALA A 63 3.30 -6.15 1.08
N THR A 64 2.96 -7.01 0.13
CA THR A 64 3.92 -7.92 -0.50
C THR A 64 5.04 -7.15 -1.18
N VAL A 65 4.72 -6.10 -1.95
CA VAL A 65 5.73 -5.25 -2.60
C VAL A 65 6.66 -4.60 -1.57
N ALA A 66 6.12 -4.02 -0.50
CA ALA A 66 6.91 -3.38 0.54
C ALA A 66 7.83 -4.39 1.26
N THR A 67 7.32 -5.58 1.56
CA THR A 67 8.10 -6.68 2.14
C THR A 67 9.24 -7.11 1.20
N THR A 68 8.96 -7.36 -0.09
CA THR A 68 9.98 -7.74 -1.08
C THR A 68 11.06 -6.67 -1.26
N LYS A 69 10.69 -5.39 -1.16
CA LYS A 69 11.62 -4.25 -1.25
C LYS A 69 12.25 -3.88 0.10
N ASN A 70 12.02 -4.65 1.15
CA ASN A 70 12.51 -4.37 2.51
C ASN A 70 12.22 -2.92 2.95
N SER A 71 11.02 -2.44 2.65
CA SER A 71 10.58 -1.06 2.85
C SER A 71 9.46 -1.01 3.90
N SER A 72 9.23 0.17 4.49
CA SER A 72 8.06 0.40 5.35
C SER A 72 6.82 0.66 4.49
N LEU A 73 5.64 0.31 5.00
CA LEU A 73 4.36 0.53 4.31
C LEU A 73 3.54 1.62 5.02
N LEU A 74 3.06 2.60 4.25
CA LEU A 74 2.07 3.57 4.70
C LEU A 74 0.76 3.36 3.93
N LEU A 75 -0.30 2.95 4.62
CA LEU A 75 -1.63 2.81 4.04
C LEU A 75 -2.44 4.08 4.25
N LEU A 76 -2.78 4.72 3.13
CA LEU A 76 -3.68 5.86 3.09
C LEU A 76 -5.13 5.37 3.01
N LYS A 77 -5.89 5.56 4.08
CA LYS A 77 -7.31 5.17 4.20
C LYS A 77 -8.14 6.40 4.56
N SER A 78 -9.42 6.43 4.22
CA SER A 78 -10.31 7.56 4.59
C SER A 78 -10.45 7.73 6.11
N SER A 79 -10.39 6.63 6.85
CA SER A 79 -10.26 6.60 8.30
C SER A 79 -9.18 5.59 8.66
N PRO A 80 -8.17 5.94 9.46
CA PRO A 80 -7.22 4.96 9.96
C PRO A 80 -7.92 4.03 10.97
N PRO A 81 -7.48 2.76 11.09
CA PRO A 81 -8.00 1.87 12.10
C PRO A 81 -7.63 2.36 13.51
N LYS A 82 -8.48 2.03 14.48
CA LYS A 82 -8.22 2.31 15.92
C LYS A 82 -7.40 1.21 16.60
N ASN A 83 -7.15 0.11 15.89
CA ASN A 83 -6.46 -1.07 16.38
C ASN A 83 -5.34 -1.40 15.38
N ASP A 84 -4.15 -1.67 15.87
CA ASP A 84 -2.98 -2.01 15.04
C ASP A 84 -2.80 -3.53 14.86
N ASN A 85 -3.62 -4.36 15.50
CA ASN A 85 -3.59 -5.81 15.35
C ASN A 85 -4.05 -6.22 13.94
N ILE A 86 -3.11 -6.70 13.13
CA ILE A 86 -3.32 -6.97 11.70
C ILE A 86 -4.31 -8.11 11.48
N GLU A 87 -4.28 -9.16 12.30
CA GLU A 87 -5.21 -10.29 12.23
C GLU A 87 -6.64 -9.84 12.56
N TRP A 88 -6.79 -8.96 13.56
CA TRP A 88 -8.07 -8.35 13.89
C TRP A 88 -8.58 -7.49 12.74
N LEU A 89 -7.72 -6.67 12.14
CA LEU A 89 -8.09 -5.83 11.00
C LEU A 89 -8.57 -6.64 9.80
N ALA A 90 -7.88 -7.74 9.48
CA ALA A 90 -8.27 -8.63 8.40
C ALA A 90 -9.61 -9.34 8.69
N SER A 91 -9.80 -9.85 9.91
CA SER A 91 -11.06 -10.51 10.31
C SER A 91 -12.26 -9.57 10.38
N HIS A 92 -12.04 -8.27 10.50
CA HIS A 92 -13.09 -7.23 10.55
C HIS A 92 -13.22 -6.45 9.24
N GLY A 93 -12.54 -6.87 8.16
CA GLY A 93 -12.72 -6.32 6.82
C GLY A 93 -12.06 -4.96 6.57
N TRP A 94 -11.11 -4.53 7.42
CA TRP A 94 -10.33 -3.30 7.19
C TRP A 94 -9.31 -3.44 6.07
N VAL A 95 -8.81 -4.65 5.91
CA VAL A 95 -7.91 -5.14 4.86
C VAL A 95 -8.37 -6.54 4.48
N ASP A 96 -7.86 -7.05 3.36
CA ASP A 96 -8.18 -8.41 2.95
C ASP A 96 -7.50 -9.49 3.81
N GLN A 97 -8.02 -10.72 3.72
CA GLN A 97 -7.56 -11.87 4.51
C GLN A 97 -6.13 -12.31 4.21
N HIS A 98 -5.54 -11.91 3.08
CA HIS A 98 -4.17 -12.25 2.72
C HIS A 98 -3.17 -11.23 3.28
N PHE A 99 -3.63 -10.08 3.76
CA PHE A 99 -2.80 -8.99 4.23
C PHE A 99 -1.89 -9.38 5.41
N PRO A 100 -2.37 -10.10 6.47
CA PRO A 100 -1.49 -10.54 7.56
C PRO A 100 -0.30 -11.36 7.05
N ARG A 101 -0.54 -12.26 6.08
CA ARG A 101 0.52 -13.08 5.47
C ARG A 101 1.48 -12.23 4.63
N ALA A 102 0.96 -11.25 3.90
CA ALA A 102 1.77 -10.33 3.08
C ALA A 102 2.69 -9.44 3.94
N CYS A 103 2.30 -9.16 5.19
CA CYS A 103 3.08 -8.37 6.14
C CYS A 103 4.17 -9.17 6.88
N VAL A 104 4.26 -10.49 6.71
CA VAL A 104 5.33 -11.28 7.35
C VAL A 104 6.69 -10.82 6.83
N GLY A 105 7.53 -10.29 7.72
CA GLY A 105 8.85 -9.74 7.37
C GLY A 105 8.85 -8.25 6.98
N LEU A 106 7.69 -7.59 7.02
CA LEU A 106 7.57 -6.16 6.75
C LEU A 106 8.19 -5.34 7.90
N LYS A 107 9.00 -4.34 7.56
CA LYS A 107 9.72 -3.52 8.56
C LYS A 107 8.79 -2.78 9.51
N SER A 108 7.81 -2.07 8.97
CA SER A 108 6.81 -1.35 9.74
C SER A 108 5.59 -1.02 8.89
N ILE A 109 4.46 -0.86 9.56
CA ILE A 109 3.19 -0.43 8.95
C ILE A 109 2.73 0.82 9.66
N ARG A 110 2.27 1.79 8.88
CA ARG A 110 1.62 3.01 9.36
C ARG A 110 0.31 3.18 8.62
N TRP A 111 -0.66 3.76 9.31
CA TRP A 111 -1.95 4.12 8.76
C TRP A 111 -2.10 5.62 8.82
N THR A 112 -2.62 6.21 7.75
CA THR A 112 -2.94 7.64 7.75
C THR A 112 -4.22 7.89 6.97
N SER A 113 -4.83 9.05 7.22
CA SER A 113 -5.91 9.57 6.38
C SER A 113 -5.51 10.91 5.80
N GLN A 114 -6.00 11.20 4.59
CA GLN A 114 -5.99 12.56 4.10
C GLN A 114 -7.05 13.34 4.87
N GLN A 115 -6.66 13.91 6.00
CA GLN A 115 -7.36 15.07 6.53
C GLN A 115 -6.92 16.25 5.66
N GLN A 116 -7.83 16.90 4.95
CA GLN A 116 -7.57 18.28 4.53
C GLN A 116 -7.14 19.04 5.80
N PRO A 117 -6.13 19.93 5.75
CA PRO A 117 -5.91 20.82 6.87
C PRO A 117 -7.24 21.51 7.13
N THR A 118 -7.86 21.21 8.27
CA THR A 118 -9.02 21.95 8.74
C THR A 118 -8.56 23.40 8.73
N LYS A 119 -9.16 24.23 7.87
CA LYS A 119 -9.04 25.68 8.01
C LYS A 119 -9.45 25.96 9.46
N GLN A 120 -8.47 26.23 10.31
CA GLN A 120 -8.74 26.79 11.63
C GLN A 120 -9.52 28.06 11.36
N ASN A 121 -10.80 28.04 11.75
CA ASN A 121 -11.66 29.21 11.70
C ASN A 121 -10.92 30.34 12.42
N ARG A 122 -10.67 31.43 11.67
CA ARG A 122 -10.24 32.72 12.22
C ARG A 122 -11.32 33.29 13.13
#